data_AF-A0A7Y2YWW6-F1
#
_entry.id   AF-A0A7Y2YWW6-F1
#
_cell.length_a   1.000
_cell.length_b   1.000
_cell.length_c   1.000
_cell.angle_alpha   90.00
_cell.angle_beta   90.00
_cell.angle_gamma   90.00
#
_symmetry.space_group_name_H-M   'P 1'
#
loop_
_entity.id
_entity.type
_entity.pdbx_description
1 polymer ?
#
loop_
_entity_poly.entity_id
_entity_poly.type
_entity_poly.pdbx_seq_one_letter_code
_entity_poly.pdbx_strand_id
1 'polypeptide(L)'
;AAITGFIAGVITSGTFKGGVIGALTAIAVAGVVEAYSTAKAGKGLASPEKLVPDKSTLHHLHGGGAEKSGLYRIRVALDGEFRGAELIGSSQIVSDDAIFVNGVMNDFSSAVKNGTIHLHQSGLLKTSYVLNYNPTQGFLTDLLEASKDIVGAHTGLAHSGLARDLAGLVDSISNSGMTGIHLVGHSQGGAITASALRFAQKSGMNLSALSSGGVSLNGAPVNAWLARERLGARYGVQIVSRHQFGDAVHVLGGLNLTNPLEIPVALMRAPALFSGDPSINPHSMPCGKSTMMVCGY
;
A
#
# COMPACT_ATOMS: atom_id res chain seq x y z
N ALA A 1 -4.66 -21.41 11.64
CA ALA A 1 -5.24 -20.31 12.45
C ALA A 1 -4.78 -20.37 13.91
N ALA A 2 -5.10 -21.42 14.67
CA ALA A 2 -4.74 -21.55 16.09
C ALA A 2 -3.24 -21.41 16.41
N ILE A 3 -2.37 -22.14 15.68
CA ILE A 3 -0.91 -22.11 15.90
C ILE A 3 -0.30 -20.75 15.52
N THR A 4 -0.80 -20.13 14.45
CA THR A 4 -0.37 -18.80 14.00
C THR A 4 -0.80 -17.71 14.99
N GLY A 5 -2.05 -17.76 15.46
CA GLY A 5 -2.55 -16.89 16.51
C GLY A 5 -1.81 -17.10 17.82
N PHE A 6 -1.42 -18.34 18.13
CA PHE A 6 -0.60 -18.65 19.30
C PHE A 6 0.78 -17.98 19.21
N ILE A 7 1.49 -18.17 18.11
CA ILE A 7 2.83 -17.60 17.93
C ILE A 7 2.76 -16.06 17.95
N ALA A 8 1.80 -15.46 17.24
CA ALA A 8 1.59 -14.02 17.27
C ALA A 8 1.25 -13.50 18.67
N GLY A 9 0.41 -14.22 19.40
CA GLY A 9 0.05 -13.93 20.78
C GLY A 9 1.25 -13.98 21.74
N VAL A 10 2.12 -14.99 21.60
CA VAL A 10 3.34 -15.11 22.42
C VAL A 10 4.34 -14.01 22.09
N ILE A 11 4.53 -13.69 20.80
CA ILE A 11 5.46 -12.65 20.36
C ILE A 11 5.01 -11.28 20.87
N THR A 12 3.72 -10.99 20.80
CA THR A 12 3.16 -9.68 21.18
C THR A 12 3.09 -9.48 22.69
N SER A 13 2.77 -10.53 23.45
CA SER A 13 2.61 -10.41 24.91
C SER A 13 3.83 -10.85 25.71
N GLY A 14 4.82 -11.48 25.08
CA GLY A 14 5.95 -12.14 25.75
C GLY A 14 5.55 -13.29 26.68
N THR A 15 4.28 -13.76 26.63
CA THR A 15 3.73 -14.68 27.62
C THR A 15 2.93 -15.80 26.98
N PHE A 16 3.01 -17.00 27.58
CA PHE A 16 2.22 -18.17 27.17
C PHE A 16 0.71 -17.87 27.18
N LYS A 17 0.23 -17.05 28.13
CA LYS A 17 -1.17 -16.61 28.21
C LYS A 17 -1.61 -15.78 26.99
N GLY A 18 -0.75 -14.90 26.46
CA GLY A 18 -1.07 -14.18 25.23
C GLY A 18 -1.05 -15.08 24.00
N GLY A 19 -0.20 -16.12 24.00
CA GLY A 19 -0.29 -17.21 23.03
C GLY A 19 -1.66 -17.90 23.03
N VAL A 20 -2.14 -18.33 24.19
CA VAL A 20 -3.45 -19.01 24.30
C VAL A 20 -4.59 -18.10 23.85
N ILE A 21 -4.55 -16.80 24.18
CA ILE A 21 -5.55 -15.81 23.74
C ILE A 21 -5.50 -15.62 22.22
N GLY A 22 -4.30 -15.47 21.63
CA GLY A 22 -4.14 -15.36 20.18
C GLY A 22 -4.61 -16.62 19.43
N ALA A 23 -4.40 -17.80 20.01
CA ALA A 23 -4.87 -19.07 19.46
C ALA A 23 -6.41 -19.18 19.48
N LEU A 24 -7.04 -18.87 20.62
CA LEU A 24 -8.50 -18.90 20.78
C LEU A 24 -9.20 -17.86 19.92
N THR A 25 -8.62 -16.67 19.79
CA THR A 25 -9.11 -15.62 18.89
C THR A 25 -9.08 -16.11 17.44
N ALA A 26 -7.98 -16.73 17.01
CA ALA A 26 -7.87 -17.27 15.66
C ALA A 26 -8.80 -18.48 15.37
N ILE A 27 -9.20 -19.24 16.40
CA ILE A 27 -10.15 -20.36 16.29
C ILE A 27 -11.60 -19.85 16.20
N ALA A 28 -12.00 -18.90 17.08
CA ALA A 28 -13.33 -18.30 17.04
C ALA A 28 -13.59 -17.58 15.69
N VAL A 29 -12.54 -17.01 15.13
CA VAL A 29 -12.48 -16.39 13.80
C VAL A 29 -12.72 -17.38 12.64
N ALA A 30 -12.33 -18.64 12.78
CA ALA A 30 -12.54 -19.65 11.73
C ALA A 30 -13.98 -20.17 11.67
N GLY A 31 -14.73 -20.11 12.78
CA GLY A 31 -16.10 -20.62 12.88
C GLY A 31 -17.21 -19.67 12.41
N VAL A 32 -16.90 -18.39 12.17
CA VAL A 32 -17.90 -17.33 11.87
C VAL A 32 -17.92 -16.93 10.37
N VAL A 33 -17.09 -17.56 9.53
CA VAL A 33 -16.86 -17.23 8.10
C VAL A 33 -18.09 -17.44 7.19
N GLU A 34 -19.22 -17.97 7.67
CA GLU A 34 -20.32 -18.39 6.80
C GLU A 34 -21.44 -17.36 6.58
N ALA A 35 -21.34 -16.13 7.07
CA ALA A 35 -22.36 -15.10 6.81
C ALA A 35 -21.74 -13.76 6.42
N TYR A 36 -22.25 -13.18 5.33
CA TYR A 36 -22.05 -11.83 4.78
C TYR A 36 -21.09 -11.69 3.58
N SER A 37 -21.68 -11.41 2.41
CA SER A 37 -21.01 -11.00 1.17
C SER A 37 -21.71 -9.80 0.51
N THR A 38 -20.92 -8.88 -0.07
CA THR A 38 -20.96 -8.41 -1.48
C THR A 38 -20.37 -6.99 -1.64
N ALA A 39 -19.17 -6.88 -2.23
CA ALA A 39 -18.65 -5.63 -2.80
C ALA A 39 -17.97 -5.88 -4.17
N LYS A 40 -18.51 -5.33 -5.26
CA LYS A 40 -17.91 -5.45 -6.61
C LYS A 40 -16.79 -4.44 -6.82
N ALA A 41 -15.82 -4.78 -7.68
CA ALA A 41 -14.80 -3.85 -8.17
C ALA A 41 -15.45 -2.56 -8.74
N GLY A 42 -14.80 -1.42 -8.52
CA GLY A 42 -15.36 -0.08 -8.76
C GLY A 42 -15.96 0.11 -10.15
N LYS A 43 -17.11 0.79 -10.21
CA LYS A 43 -17.80 1.13 -11.46
C LYS A 43 -16.87 1.95 -12.36
N GLY A 44 -16.67 1.52 -13.61
CA GLY A 44 -15.88 2.25 -14.61
C GLY A 44 -14.47 1.69 -14.89
N LEU A 45 -14.04 0.64 -14.20
CA LEU A 45 -12.85 -0.12 -14.55
C LEU A 45 -13.17 -1.26 -15.52
N ALA A 46 -12.20 -1.60 -16.37
CA ALA A 46 -12.21 -2.79 -17.21
C ALA A 46 -12.27 -4.06 -16.36
N SER A 47 -12.61 -5.19 -17.01
CA SER A 47 -12.69 -6.47 -16.31
C SER A 47 -11.33 -6.87 -15.71
N PRO A 48 -11.29 -7.59 -14.58
CA PRO A 48 -10.04 -7.88 -13.86
C PRO A 48 -8.92 -8.51 -14.72
N GLU A 49 -9.29 -9.28 -15.74
CA GLU A 49 -8.38 -9.96 -16.66
C GLU A 49 -7.72 -8.98 -17.63
N LYS A 50 -8.37 -7.85 -17.90
CA LYS A 50 -7.86 -6.77 -18.76
C LYS A 50 -6.97 -5.78 -18.01
N LEU A 51 -6.94 -5.83 -16.67
CA LEU A 51 -6.12 -4.94 -15.84
C LEU A 51 -4.68 -5.45 -15.68
N VAL A 52 -4.38 -6.66 -16.15
CA VAL A 52 -3.09 -7.31 -15.96
C VAL A 52 -2.37 -7.54 -17.29
N PRO A 53 -1.02 -7.52 -17.31
CA PRO A 53 -0.26 -7.91 -18.47
C PRO A 53 -0.51 -9.38 -18.83
N ASP A 54 -0.52 -9.68 -20.13
CA ASP A 54 -0.54 -11.07 -20.58
C ASP A 54 0.84 -11.74 -20.40
N LYS A 55 0.87 -13.07 -20.55
CA LYS A 55 2.10 -13.86 -20.43
C LYS A 55 3.20 -13.42 -21.41
N SER A 56 2.82 -12.95 -22.61
CA SER A 56 3.78 -12.53 -23.63
C SER A 56 4.49 -11.24 -23.23
N THR A 57 3.75 -10.32 -22.61
CA THR A 57 4.26 -9.07 -22.06
C THR A 57 5.18 -9.34 -20.88
N LEU A 58 4.78 -10.21 -19.95
CA LEU A 58 5.64 -10.61 -18.82
C LEU A 58 6.95 -11.24 -19.30
N HIS A 59 6.88 -12.10 -20.32
CA HIS A 59 8.07 -12.69 -20.93
C HIS A 59 8.96 -11.65 -21.63
N HIS A 60 8.38 -10.59 -22.21
CA HIS A 60 9.17 -9.50 -22.78
C HIS A 60 9.87 -8.65 -21.70
N LEU A 61 9.20 -8.39 -20.57
CA LEU A 61 9.73 -7.57 -19.47
C LEU A 61 10.81 -8.27 -18.66
N HIS A 62 10.63 -9.57 -18.41
CA HIS A 62 11.48 -10.33 -17.48
C HIS A 62 12.27 -11.46 -18.16
N GLY A 63 12.01 -11.74 -19.44
CA GLY A 63 12.48 -12.96 -20.10
C GLY A 63 11.86 -14.21 -19.47
N GLY A 64 12.64 -15.29 -19.42
CA GLY A 64 12.32 -16.47 -18.62
C GLY A 64 12.85 -16.43 -17.17
N GLY A 65 13.34 -15.28 -16.71
CA GLY A 65 13.96 -15.10 -15.40
C GLY A 65 12.98 -14.61 -14.32
N ALA A 66 13.49 -14.44 -13.09
CA ALA A 66 12.73 -13.85 -12.00
C ALA A 66 12.37 -12.38 -12.27
N GLU A 67 11.24 -11.93 -11.73
CA GLU A 67 10.79 -10.53 -11.82
C GLU A 67 11.82 -9.60 -11.16
N LYS A 68 12.15 -8.49 -11.83
CA LYS A 68 13.18 -7.54 -11.39
C LYS A 68 12.54 -6.35 -10.70
N SER A 69 13.07 -5.94 -9.54
CA SER A 69 12.72 -4.64 -8.96
C SER A 69 13.07 -3.50 -9.90
N GLY A 70 12.33 -2.40 -9.80
CA GLY A 70 12.60 -1.20 -10.59
C GLY A 70 11.38 -0.33 -10.84
N LEU A 71 11.60 0.73 -11.61
CA LEU A 71 10.56 1.65 -12.04
C LEU A 71 10.02 1.20 -13.39
N TYR A 72 8.72 1.00 -13.47
CA TYR A 72 8.05 0.59 -14.70
C TYR A 72 7.02 1.64 -15.11
N ARG A 73 7.09 2.14 -16.34
CA ARG A 73 6.01 2.94 -16.91
C ARG A 73 4.92 2.00 -17.39
N ILE A 74 3.81 1.98 -16.68
CA ILE A 74 2.63 1.20 -17.04
C ILE A 74 1.72 2.06 -17.90
N ARG A 75 1.35 1.56 -19.08
CA ARG A 75 0.44 2.20 -20.01
C ARG A 75 -0.92 1.52 -19.91
N VAL A 76 -1.97 2.32 -19.77
CA VAL A 76 -3.35 1.85 -19.60
C VAL A 76 -4.31 2.73 -20.40
N ALA A 77 -5.50 2.21 -20.67
CA ALA A 77 -6.65 3.02 -21.05
C ALA A 77 -7.24 3.75 -19.83
N LEU A 78 -8.18 4.68 -20.06
CA LEU A 78 -8.84 5.43 -18.97
C LEU A 78 -9.72 4.54 -18.08
N ASP A 79 -10.20 3.41 -18.59
CA ASP A 79 -10.88 2.36 -17.83
C ASP A 79 -9.89 1.38 -17.16
N GLY A 80 -8.58 1.63 -17.26
CA GLY A 80 -7.54 0.80 -16.65
C GLY A 80 -7.14 -0.43 -17.47
N GLU A 81 -7.71 -0.66 -18.66
CA GLU A 81 -7.24 -1.75 -19.53
C GLU A 81 -5.74 -1.60 -19.82
N PHE A 82 -4.97 -2.64 -19.52
CA PHE A 82 -3.53 -2.68 -19.68
C PHE A 82 -3.15 -2.64 -21.17
N ARG A 83 -2.18 -1.78 -21.51
CA ARG A 83 -1.70 -1.58 -22.89
C ARG A 83 -0.21 -1.85 -23.08
N GLY A 84 0.56 -1.87 -22.01
CA GLY A 84 1.99 -2.14 -22.07
C GLY A 84 2.73 -1.70 -20.82
N ALA A 85 3.96 -2.16 -20.67
CA ALA A 85 4.86 -1.74 -19.62
C ALA A 85 6.28 -1.63 -20.17
N GLU A 86 7.08 -0.76 -19.56
CA GLU A 86 8.46 -0.51 -19.95
C GLU A 86 9.28 -0.22 -18.69
N LEU A 87 10.46 -0.83 -18.55
CA LEU A 87 11.40 -0.48 -17.48
C LEU A 87 11.99 0.89 -17.79
N ILE A 88 11.95 1.80 -16.82
CA ILE A 88 12.42 3.17 -16.96
C ILE A 88 13.46 3.53 -15.89
N GLY A 89 14.30 4.52 -16.19
CA GLY A 89 15.13 5.20 -15.20
C GLY A 89 14.42 6.37 -14.52
N SER A 90 14.98 6.88 -13.42
CA SER A 90 14.45 8.07 -12.74
C SER A 90 14.43 9.32 -13.62
N SER A 91 15.34 9.43 -14.59
CA SER A 91 15.40 10.54 -15.57
C SER A 91 14.23 10.54 -16.57
N GLN A 92 13.48 9.44 -16.67
CA GLN A 92 12.29 9.34 -17.53
C GLN A 92 10.99 9.62 -16.76
N ILE A 93 11.07 9.96 -15.47
CA ILE A 93 9.93 10.47 -14.70
C ILE A 93 9.74 11.93 -15.07
N VAL A 94 8.49 12.30 -15.34
CA VAL A 94 8.11 13.67 -15.73
C VAL A 94 7.19 14.28 -14.69
N SER A 95 7.08 15.61 -14.70
CA SER A 95 6.15 16.33 -13.83
C SER A 95 4.72 15.79 -13.97
N ASP A 96 3.98 15.81 -12.86
CA ASP A 96 2.62 15.29 -12.75
C ASP A 96 2.47 13.76 -12.96
N ASP A 97 3.56 13.00 -13.01
CA ASP A 97 3.49 11.53 -12.96
C ASP A 97 2.93 11.07 -11.60
N ALA A 98 2.06 10.07 -11.65
CA ALA A 98 1.63 9.33 -10.47
C ALA A 98 2.52 8.08 -10.31
N ILE A 99 3.13 7.93 -9.14
CA ILE A 99 3.99 6.81 -8.79
C ILE A 99 3.27 5.92 -7.77
N PHE A 100 2.94 4.70 -8.17
CA PHE A 100 2.39 3.69 -7.29
C PHE A 100 3.52 2.86 -6.66
N VAL A 101 3.53 2.76 -5.33
CA VAL A 101 4.46 1.95 -4.55
C VAL A 101 3.74 0.69 -4.10
N ASN A 102 4.14 -0.47 -4.62
CA ASN A 102 3.50 -1.73 -4.25
C ASN A 102 3.88 -2.17 -2.82
N GLY A 103 3.02 -2.97 -2.20
CA GLY A 103 3.29 -3.65 -0.93
C GLY A 103 3.64 -5.14 -1.11
N VAL A 104 3.75 -5.85 0.03
CA VAL A 104 4.04 -7.29 0.14
C VAL A 104 3.11 -8.17 -0.69
N MET A 105 3.61 -9.33 -1.11
CA MET A 105 2.88 -10.46 -1.69
C MET A 105 2.29 -10.19 -3.07
N ASN A 106 2.97 -9.42 -3.92
CA ASN A 106 2.51 -9.16 -5.28
C ASN A 106 3.57 -9.59 -6.29
N ASP A 107 3.18 -10.49 -7.20
CA ASP A 107 3.84 -10.59 -8.50
C ASP A 107 3.60 -9.30 -9.31
N PHE A 108 4.31 -9.13 -10.42
CA PHE A 108 4.21 -7.93 -11.24
C PHE A 108 2.78 -7.65 -11.70
N SER A 109 2.03 -8.70 -12.08
CA SER A 109 0.63 -8.57 -12.53
C SER A 109 -0.28 -8.04 -11.44
N SER A 110 -0.13 -8.56 -10.22
CA SER A 110 -0.88 -8.14 -9.04
C SER A 110 -0.53 -6.70 -8.66
N ALA A 111 0.75 -6.32 -8.77
CA ALA A 111 1.19 -4.94 -8.55
C ALA A 111 0.60 -3.97 -9.58
N VAL A 112 0.54 -4.34 -10.86
CA VAL A 112 -0.09 -3.55 -11.93
C VAL A 112 -1.59 -3.39 -11.69
N LYS A 113 -2.29 -4.51 -11.39
CA LYS A 113 -3.72 -4.49 -11.10
C LYS A 113 -4.03 -3.59 -9.90
N ASN A 114 -3.31 -3.77 -8.79
CA ASN A 114 -3.51 -2.98 -7.58
C ASN A 114 -3.20 -1.51 -7.85
N GLY A 115 -2.09 -1.19 -8.52
CA GLY A 115 -1.75 0.18 -8.88
C GLY A 115 -2.84 0.87 -9.70
N THR A 116 -3.33 0.19 -10.73
CA THR A 116 -4.41 0.70 -11.59
C THR A 116 -5.70 0.98 -10.79
N ILE A 117 -6.11 0.04 -9.93
CA ILE A 117 -7.30 0.20 -9.09
C ILE A 117 -7.13 1.37 -8.11
N HIS A 118 -6.01 1.46 -7.42
CA HIS A 118 -5.74 2.52 -6.45
C HIS A 118 -5.65 3.90 -7.09
N LEU A 119 -5.00 4.01 -8.23
CA LEU A 119 -4.93 5.27 -8.98
C LEU A 119 -6.29 5.68 -9.53
N HIS A 120 -7.09 4.74 -10.04
CA HIS A 120 -8.44 5.03 -10.53
C HIS A 120 -9.32 5.59 -9.42
N GLN A 121 -9.32 4.96 -8.25
CA GLN A 121 -10.17 5.38 -7.14
C GLN A 121 -9.72 6.70 -6.49
N SER A 122 -8.43 7.00 -6.53
CA SER A 122 -7.90 8.31 -6.14
C SER A 122 -8.17 9.40 -7.19
N GLY A 123 -8.69 9.05 -8.38
CA GLY A 123 -8.87 9.99 -9.49
C GLY A 123 -7.55 10.43 -10.14
N LEU A 124 -6.49 9.64 -9.97
CA LEU A 124 -5.14 9.90 -10.45
C LEU A 124 -4.76 9.03 -11.66
N LEU A 125 -5.64 8.11 -12.08
CA LEU A 125 -5.37 7.27 -13.25
C LEU A 125 -5.42 8.12 -14.52
N LYS A 126 -4.27 8.24 -15.17
CA LYS A 126 -4.10 8.78 -16.52
C LYS A 126 -3.88 7.61 -17.50
N THR A 127 -3.50 7.91 -18.74
CA THR A 127 -3.11 6.88 -19.73
C THR A 127 -1.79 6.17 -19.43
N SER A 128 -1.06 6.64 -18.41
CA SER A 128 0.08 5.94 -17.85
C SER A 128 0.33 6.33 -16.41
N TYR A 129 1.03 5.46 -15.67
CA TYR A 129 1.58 5.76 -14.36
C TYR A 129 2.92 5.04 -14.18
N VAL A 130 3.67 5.42 -13.15
CA VAL A 130 4.92 4.74 -12.78
C VAL A 130 4.64 3.75 -11.66
N LEU A 131 5.00 2.49 -11.85
CA LEU A 131 5.03 1.48 -10.81
C LEU A 131 6.44 1.43 -10.24
N ASN A 132 6.62 1.83 -8.99
CA ASN A 132 7.81 1.52 -8.22
C ASN A 132 7.67 0.09 -7.68
N TYR A 133 8.16 -0.87 -8.47
CA TYR A 133 7.97 -2.28 -8.24
C TYR A 133 9.10 -2.87 -7.40
N ASN A 134 8.72 -3.52 -6.30
CA ASN A 134 9.60 -4.37 -5.51
C ASN A 134 9.03 -5.79 -5.41
N PRO A 135 9.70 -6.81 -5.98
CA PRO A 135 9.27 -8.20 -5.89
C PRO A 135 9.44 -8.73 -4.47
N THR A 136 8.49 -9.56 -4.03
CA THR A 136 8.54 -10.24 -2.74
C THR A 136 9.73 -11.20 -2.69
N GLN A 137 10.62 -11.03 -1.71
CA GLN A 137 11.77 -11.94 -1.51
C GLN A 137 11.49 -13.04 -0.48
N GLY A 138 10.29 -13.00 0.15
CA GLY A 138 9.75 -14.03 1.01
C GLY A 138 8.89 -13.43 2.12
N PHE A 139 7.81 -14.13 2.51
CA PHE A 139 6.82 -13.61 3.46
C PHE A 139 7.42 -13.08 4.78
N LEU A 140 8.42 -13.77 5.34
CA LEU A 140 9.07 -13.37 6.60
C LEU A 140 10.02 -12.18 6.42
N THR A 141 10.76 -12.12 5.31
CA THR A 141 11.65 -11.00 4.98
C THR A 141 10.84 -9.74 4.79
N ASP A 142 9.79 -9.81 3.98
CA ASP A 142 8.93 -8.67 3.69
C ASP A 142 8.16 -8.21 4.94
N LEU A 143 7.75 -9.14 5.83
CA LEU A 143 7.12 -8.79 7.10
C LEU A 143 8.09 -8.05 8.04
N LEU A 144 9.36 -8.47 8.09
CA LEU A 144 10.39 -7.77 8.87
C LEU A 144 10.69 -6.37 8.29
N GLU A 145 10.72 -6.23 6.96
CA GLU A 145 10.87 -4.94 6.30
C GLU A 145 9.67 -4.03 6.53
N ALA A 146 8.44 -4.56 6.42
CA ALA A 146 7.22 -3.86 6.78
C ALA A 146 7.28 -3.34 8.21
N SER A 147 7.71 -4.19 9.15
CA SER A 147 7.83 -3.85 10.57
C SER A 147 8.83 -2.72 10.78
N LYS A 148 9.99 -2.76 10.10
CA LYS A 148 10.96 -1.67 10.11
C LYS A 148 10.34 -0.38 9.60
N ASP A 149 9.63 -0.39 8.48
CA ASP A 149 9.04 0.82 7.93
C ASP A 149 7.87 1.38 8.75
N ILE A 150 7.08 0.53 9.40
CA ILE A 150 6.09 0.98 10.39
C ILE A 150 6.83 1.69 11.55
N VAL A 151 7.86 1.07 12.11
CA VAL A 151 8.68 1.68 13.18
C VAL A 151 9.34 2.97 12.68
N GLY A 152 9.84 3.00 11.45
CA GLY A 152 10.44 4.15 10.80
C GLY A 152 9.48 5.31 10.60
N ALA A 153 8.26 5.03 10.13
CA ALA A 153 7.21 6.02 10.01
C ALA A 153 6.86 6.64 11.38
N HIS A 154 6.78 5.82 12.44
CA HIS A 154 6.37 6.28 13.78
C HIS A 154 7.50 6.96 14.57
N THR A 155 8.71 6.41 14.52
CA THR A 155 9.85 6.82 15.38
C THR A 155 10.97 7.51 14.59
N GLY A 156 11.09 7.19 13.31
CA GLY A 156 12.22 7.56 12.45
C GLY A 156 13.54 6.85 12.78
N LEU A 157 13.53 5.74 13.51
CA LEU A 157 14.76 5.07 13.96
C LEU A 157 15.16 3.86 13.10
N ALA A 158 14.22 3.24 12.39
CA ALA A 158 14.48 2.07 11.55
C ALA A 158 13.82 2.28 10.18
N HIS A 159 14.61 2.33 9.11
CA HIS A 159 14.10 2.46 7.74
C HIS A 159 14.57 1.24 6.93
N SER A 160 13.70 0.65 6.11
CA SER A 160 14.08 -0.43 5.20
C SER A 160 15.01 0.08 4.08
N GLY A 161 15.58 -0.82 3.29
CA GLY A 161 16.25 -0.45 2.04
C GLY A 161 15.27 0.24 1.09
N LEU A 162 14.07 -0.31 0.96
CA LEU A 162 13.00 0.20 0.09
C LEU A 162 12.61 1.65 0.40
N ALA A 163 12.49 1.98 1.69
CA ALA A 163 12.18 3.34 2.11
C ALA A 163 13.33 4.32 1.80
N ARG A 164 14.59 3.88 1.94
CA ARG A 164 15.75 4.71 1.58
C ARG A 164 15.87 4.90 0.07
N ASP A 165 15.63 3.86 -0.70
CA ASP A 165 15.67 3.90 -2.17
C ASP A 165 14.55 4.79 -2.72
N LEU A 166 13.34 4.67 -2.16
CA LEU A 166 12.23 5.58 -2.50
C LEU A 166 12.53 7.03 -2.11
N ALA A 167 13.14 7.28 -0.95
CA ALA A 167 13.54 8.62 -0.56
C ALA A 167 14.59 9.21 -1.51
N GLY A 168 15.61 8.42 -1.89
CA GLY A 168 16.63 8.81 -2.86
C GLY A 168 16.05 9.06 -4.26
N LEU A 169 15.05 8.28 -4.66
CA LEU A 169 14.30 8.51 -5.90
C LEU A 169 13.60 9.88 -5.87
N VAL A 170 12.84 10.18 -4.81
CA VAL A 170 12.12 11.47 -4.70
C VAL A 170 13.09 12.64 -4.64
N ASP A 171 14.22 12.49 -3.94
CA ASP A 171 15.29 13.49 -3.91
C ASP A 171 15.88 13.74 -5.30
N SER A 172 16.22 12.68 -6.03
CA SER A 172 16.75 12.76 -7.40
C SER A 172 15.79 13.45 -8.35
N ILE A 173 14.49 13.11 -8.29
CA ILE A 173 13.44 13.72 -9.11
C ILE A 173 13.28 15.21 -8.76
N SER A 174 13.27 15.54 -7.46
CA SER A 174 13.15 16.91 -6.98
C SER A 174 14.34 17.77 -7.42
N ASN A 175 15.56 17.23 -7.33
CA ASN A 175 16.79 17.91 -7.75
C ASN A 175 16.91 18.04 -9.29
N SER A 176 16.12 17.27 -10.04
CA SER A 176 15.98 17.41 -11.50
C SER A 176 14.93 18.46 -11.90
N GLY A 177 14.31 19.15 -10.94
CA GLY A 177 13.33 20.22 -11.18
C GLY A 177 11.92 19.73 -11.50
N MET A 178 11.65 18.43 -11.37
CA MET A 178 10.30 17.88 -11.57
C MET A 178 9.37 18.26 -10.42
N THR A 179 8.09 18.46 -10.72
CA THR A 179 7.07 18.88 -9.75
C THR A 179 5.75 18.13 -9.99
N GLY A 180 4.79 18.25 -9.08
CA GLY A 180 3.46 17.63 -9.25
C GLY A 180 3.44 16.12 -9.08
N ILE A 181 4.52 15.51 -8.60
CA ILE A 181 4.59 14.06 -8.43
C ILE A 181 3.61 13.63 -7.34
N HIS A 182 2.77 12.65 -7.67
CA HIS A 182 1.84 12.02 -6.73
C HIS A 182 2.37 10.66 -6.31
N LEU A 183 2.66 10.44 -5.02
CA LEU A 183 2.96 9.10 -4.51
C LEU A 183 1.69 8.42 -4.02
N VAL A 184 1.47 7.17 -4.42
CA VAL A 184 0.35 6.37 -3.95
C VAL A 184 0.88 5.04 -3.42
N GLY A 185 0.81 4.84 -2.10
CA GLY A 185 1.22 3.60 -1.45
C GLY A 185 0.00 2.88 -0.88
N HIS A 186 -0.11 1.58 -1.13
CA HIS A 186 -1.14 0.72 -0.53
C HIS A 186 -0.54 -0.25 0.48
N SER A 187 -1.23 -0.49 1.60
CA SER A 187 -0.80 -1.44 2.63
C SER A 187 0.63 -1.12 3.09
N GLN A 188 1.55 -2.08 3.02
CA GLN A 188 2.98 -1.88 3.26
C GLN A 188 3.60 -0.82 2.35
N GLY A 189 3.19 -0.71 1.07
CA GLY A 189 3.67 0.36 0.18
C GLY A 189 3.39 1.75 0.75
N GLY A 190 2.31 1.91 1.51
CA GLY A 190 2.03 3.11 2.28
C GLY A 190 2.98 3.30 3.48
N ALA A 191 3.32 2.23 4.20
CA ALA A 191 4.33 2.28 5.27
C ALA A 191 5.73 2.62 4.74
N ILE A 192 6.15 2.00 3.63
CA ILE A 192 7.40 2.30 2.91
C ILE A 192 7.41 3.79 2.53
N THR A 193 6.31 4.29 1.95
CA THR A 193 6.18 5.70 1.57
C THR A 193 6.31 6.63 2.77
N ALA A 194 5.59 6.39 3.87
CA ALA A 194 5.69 7.22 5.08
C ALA A 194 7.09 7.17 5.72
N SER A 195 7.70 5.97 5.75
CA SER A 195 9.07 5.75 6.21
C SER A 195 10.08 6.52 5.34
N ALA A 196 9.92 6.51 4.02
CA ALA A 196 10.76 7.24 3.07
C ALA A 196 10.69 8.75 3.30
N LEU A 197 9.50 9.32 3.46
CA LEU A 197 9.31 10.75 3.76
C LEU A 197 9.97 11.13 5.09
N ARG A 198 9.84 10.27 6.11
CA ARG A 198 10.46 10.50 7.42
C ARG A 198 11.99 10.41 7.35
N PHE A 199 12.52 9.47 6.57
CA PHE A 199 13.96 9.35 6.34
C PHE A 199 14.49 10.56 5.60
N ALA A 200 13.88 10.92 4.46
CA ALA A 200 14.21 12.10 3.67
C ALA A 200 14.24 13.37 4.53
N GLN A 201 13.25 13.52 5.41
CA GLN A 201 13.21 14.62 6.38
C GLN A 201 14.44 14.64 7.29
N LYS A 202 14.80 13.51 7.90
CA LYS A 202 15.95 13.45 8.82
C LYS A 202 17.28 13.66 8.11
N SER A 203 17.35 13.25 6.85
CA SER A 203 18.55 13.34 6.02
C SER A 203 18.68 14.67 5.28
N GLY A 204 17.71 15.59 5.39
CA GLY A 204 17.73 16.89 4.71
C GLY A 204 17.56 16.78 3.18
N MET A 205 16.89 15.73 2.70
CA MET A 205 16.64 15.51 1.28
C MET A 205 15.56 16.45 0.74
N ASN A 206 15.60 16.70 -0.57
CA ASN A 206 14.66 17.53 -1.30
C ASN A 206 13.39 16.74 -1.61
N LEU A 207 12.24 17.24 -1.15
CA LEU A 207 10.90 16.67 -1.41
C LEU A 207 10.01 17.58 -2.25
N SER A 208 10.58 18.62 -2.89
CA SER A 208 9.83 19.63 -3.63
C SER A 208 9.00 19.05 -4.79
N ALA A 209 9.40 17.91 -5.36
CA ALA A 209 8.62 17.22 -6.38
C ALA A 209 7.20 16.87 -5.92
N LEU A 210 6.99 16.67 -4.61
CA LEU A 210 5.70 16.29 -4.02
C LEU A 210 4.81 17.47 -3.63
N SER A 211 5.33 18.70 -3.66
CA SER A 211 4.65 19.88 -3.08
C SER A 211 3.30 20.20 -3.74
N SER A 212 3.17 19.99 -5.05
CA SER A 212 1.93 20.21 -5.81
C SER A 212 1.15 18.93 -6.15
N GLY A 213 1.74 17.75 -5.99
CA GLY A 213 1.08 16.47 -6.22
C GLY A 213 0.57 15.82 -4.94
N GLY A 214 1.46 15.59 -3.97
CA GLY A 214 1.13 15.03 -2.67
C GLY A 214 1.24 13.51 -2.60
N VAL A 215 0.69 12.95 -1.52
CA VAL A 215 0.86 11.55 -1.13
C VAL A 215 -0.46 10.95 -0.70
N SER A 216 -0.80 9.77 -1.21
CA SER A 216 -1.96 8.97 -0.78
C SER A 216 -1.51 7.66 -0.12
N LEU A 217 -1.89 7.48 1.14
CA LEU A 217 -1.60 6.29 1.94
C LEU A 217 -2.89 5.45 2.09
N ASN A 218 -3.03 4.44 1.24
CA ASN A 218 -4.24 3.62 1.15
C ASN A 218 -4.14 2.36 2.03
N GLY A 219 -5.00 2.20 3.02
CA GLY A 219 -4.99 1.07 3.95
C GLY A 219 -3.69 0.95 4.76
N ALA A 220 -2.85 1.99 4.78
CA ALA A 220 -1.51 1.88 5.32
C ALA A 220 -1.53 1.66 6.84
N PRO A 221 -0.66 0.78 7.40
CA PRO A 221 -0.50 0.60 8.85
C PRO A 221 0.35 1.72 9.45
N VAL A 222 -0.05 2.97 9.21
CA VAL A 222 0.62 4.19 9.68
C VAL A 222 -0.42 5.10 10.30
N ASN A 223 -0.07 5.75 11.40
CA ASN A 223 -0.92 6.75 12.02
C ASN A 223 -1.15 7.94 11.06
N ALA A 224 -2.39 8.14 10.65
CA ALA A 224 -2.80 9.15 9.66
C ALA A 224 -2.55 10.57 10.15
N TRP A 225 -2.83 10.83 11.44
CA TRP A 225 -2.54 12.13 12.05
C TRP A 225 -1.03 12.41 12.05
N LEU A 226 -0.21 11.43 12.44
CA LEU A 226 1.24 11.56 12.41
C LEU A 226 1.74 11.84 10.99
N ALA A 227 1.27 11.07 10.01
CA ALA A 227 1.65 11.27 8.61
C ALA A 227 1.30 12.68 8.15
N ARG A 228 0.06 13.14 8.35
CA ARG A 228 -0.39 14.48 7.93
C ARG A 228 0.33 15.62 8.65
N GLU A 229 0.35 15.59 9.98
CA GLU A 229 0.81 16.74 10.79
C GLU A 229 2.33 16.77 10.98
N ARG A 230 3.01 15.62 11.05
CA ARG A 230 4.46 15.57 11.28
C ARG A 230 5.27 15.44 9.99
N LEU A 231 4.76 14.74 8.97
CA LEU A 231 5.45 14.58 7.70
C LEU A 231 4.97 15.62 6.68
N GLY A 232 3.66 15.67 6.44
CA GLY A 232 3.05 16.54 5.42
C GLY A 232 3.23 18.03 5.68
N ALA A 233 2.72 18.52 6.82
CA ALA A 233 2.69 19.95 7.14
C ALA A 233 4.07 20.61 7.19
N ARG A 234 5.13 19.85 7.54
CA ARG A 234 6.50 20.38 7.61
C ARG A 234 7.15 20.64 6.25
N TYR A 235 6.70 19.97 5.19
CA TYR A 235 7.27 20.08 3.85
C TYR A 235 6.30 20.65 2.82
N GLY A 236 5.13 21.13 3.26
CA GLY A 236 4.08 21.54 2.34
C GLY A 236 3.58 20.40 1.46
N VAL A 237 3.73 19.15 1.90
CA VAL A 237 3.27 17.97 1.16
C VAL A 237 1.88 17.60 1.67
N GLN A 238 0.90 17.60 0.77
CA GLN A 238 -0.44 17.13 1.11
C GLN A 238 -0.42 15.60 1.25
N ILE A 239 -0.65 15.09 2.47
CA ILE A 239 -0.77 13.66 2.72
C ILE A 239 -2.23 13.33 3.05
N VAL A 240 -2.80 12.38 2.30
CA VAL A 240 -4.15 11.86 2.51
C VAL A 240 -4.05 10.38 2.84
N SER A 241 -4.64 9.98 3.97
CA SER A 241 -4.84 8.57 4.29
C SER A 241 -6.26 8.16 3.91
N ARG A 242 -6.42 6.98 3.32
CA ARG A 242 -7.73 6.43 2.92
C ARG A 242 -7.82 4.97 3.31
N HIS A 243 -8.93 4.54 3.88
CA HIS A 243 -9.18 3.14 4.20
C HIS A 243 -10.66 2.83 4.13
N GLN A 244 -10.99 1.54 3.99
CA GLN A 244 -12.36 1.11 4.22
C GLN A 244 -12.65 1.10 5.71
N PHE A 245 -13.88 1.45 6.07
CA PHE A 245 -14.33 1.40 7.45
C PHE A 245 -14.15 -0.01 8.05
N GLY A 246 -13.39 -0.11 9.14
CA GLY A 246 -13.04 -1.39 9.76
C GLY A 246 -11.92 -2.17 9.06
N ASP A 247 -11.07 -1.51 8.26
CA ASP A 247 -9.79 -2.09 7.85
C ASP A 247 -8.84 -2.17 9.07
N ALA A 248 -8.66 -3.39 9.59
CA ALA A 248 -7.82 -3.63 10.76
C ALA A 248 -6.34 -3.29 10.54
N VAL A 249 -5.83 -3.33 9.30
CA VAL A 249 -4.44 -2.95 9.02
C VAL A 249 -4.26 -1.45 9.28
N HIS A 250 -5.21 -0.63 8.80
CA HIS A 250 -5.18 0.80 9.02
C HIS A 250 -5.49 1.18 10.48
N VAL A 251 -6.58 0.64 11.04
CA VAL A 251 -7.11 1.03 12.35
C VAL A 251 -6.22 0.53 13.48
N LEU A 252 -5.95 -0.79 13.51
CA LEU A 252 -5.16 -1.41 14.59
C LEU A 252 -3.67 -1.29 14.30
N GLY A 253 -3.24 -1.59 13.08
CA GLY A 253 -1.82 -1.54 12.69
C GLY A 253 -1.25 -0.11 12.65
N GLY A 254 -2.04 0.87 12.22
CA GLY A 254 -1.67 2.28 12.22
C GLY A 254 -2.00 3.02 13.52
N LEU A 255 -2.61 2.36 14.52
CA LEU A 255 -3.08 2.99 15.75
C LEU A 255 -4.00 4.20 15.47
N ASN A 256 -4.85 4.10 14.43
CA ASN A 256 -5.80 5.12 14.02
C ASN A 256 -7.11 4.94 14.81
N LEU A 257 -7.08 5.34 16.09
CA LEU A 257 -8.18 5.12 17.04
C LEU A 257 -9.15 6.32 17.13
N THR A 258 -9.20 7.16 16.09
CA THR A 258 -9.98 8.41 16.08
C THR A 258 -11.48 8.16 16.11
N ASN A 259 -11.95 7.04 15.55
CA ASN A 259 -13.34 6.61 15.63
C ASN A 259 -13.47 5.34 16.51
N PRO A 260 -14.01 5.45 17.74
CA PRO A 260 -14.11 4.30 18.66
C PRO A 260 -15.05 3.20 18.14
N LEU A 261 -15.98 3.51 17.24
CA LEU A 261 -16.87 2.52 16.60
C LEU A 261 -16.13 1.68 15.56
N GLU A 262 -15.01 2.17 15.05
CA GLU A 262 -14.23 1.50 14.00
C GLU A 262 -13.37 0.37 14.58
N ILE A 263 -13.00 0.45 15.87
CA ILE A 263 -12.23 -0.58 16.58
C ILE A 263 -12.97 -1.94 16.66
N PRO A 264 -14.20 -2.03 17.17
CA PRO A 264 -14.91 -3.32 17.22
C PRO A 264 -15.20 -3.84 15.80
N VAL A 265 -15.49 -2.97 14.84
CA VAL A 265 -15.71 -3.38 13.44
C VAL A 265 -14.42 -3.88 12.80
N ALA A 266 -13.28 -3.23 13.06
CA ALA A 266 -11.97 -3.69 12.62
C ALA A 266 -11.63 -5.06 13.21
N LEU A 267 -11.88 -5.29 14.50
CA LEU A 267 -11.68 -6.60 15.13
C LEU A 267 -12.59 -7.68 14.51
N MET A 268 -13.86 -7.36 14.24
CA MET A 268 -14.79 -8.28 13.57
C MET A 268 -14.39 -8.58 12.13
N ARG A 269 -13.85 -7.60 11.39
CA ARG A 269 -13.44 -7.74 9.98
C ARG A 269 -11.99 -8.20 9.80
N ALA A 270 -11.16 -8.21 10.84
CA ALA A 270 -9.78 -8.68 10.77
C ALA A 270 -9.61 -10.09 10.16
N PRO A 271 -10.51 -11.08 10.40
CA PRO A 271 -10.50 -12.37 9.70
C PRO A 271 -10.53 -12.28 8.18
N ALA A 272 -11.31 -11.34 7.66
CA ALA A 272 -11.53 -11.16 6.24
C ALA A 272 -10.26 -10.68 5.51
N LEU A 273 -9.24 -10.20 6.23
CA LEU A 273 -7.94 -9.83 5.66
C LEU A 273 -7.25 -10.99 4.92
N PHE A 274 -7.53 -12.23 5.33
CA PHE A 274 -6.96 -13.43 4.71
C PHE A 274 -7.82 -13.97 3.57
N SER A 275 -8.96 -13.33 3.28
CA SER A 275 -9.76 -13.68 2.12
C SER A 275 -9.04 -13.21 0.85
N GLY A 276 -8.93 -14.12 -0.11
CA GLY A 276 -8.51 -13.78 -1.48
C GLY A 276 -9.61 -13.06 -2.27
N ASP A 277 -10.83 -12.96 -1.73
CA ASP A 277 -11.92 -12.20 -2.34
C ASP A 277 -11.84 -10.71 -1.91
N PRO A 278 -11.54 -9.79 -2.85
CA PRO A 278 -11.47 -8.35 -2.58
C PRO A 278 -12.81 -7.74 -2.12
N SER A 279 -13.92 -8.45 -2.32
CA SER A 279 -15.26 -8.05 -1.91
C SER A 279 -15.50 -8.21 -0.40
N ILE A 280 -14.76 -9.13 0.22
CA ILE A 280 -14.86 -9.49 1.63
C ILE A 280 -13.74 -8.81 2.40
N ASN A 281 -12.54 -8.80 1.82
CA ASN A 281 -11.34 -8.27 2.44
C ASN A 281 -11.37 -6.72 2.53
N PRO A 282 -11.50 -6.13 3.73
CA PRO A 282 -11.58 -4.68 3.91
C PRO A 282 -10.33 -3.93 3.44
N HIS A 283 -9.23 -4.65 3.28
CA HIS A 283 -7.93 -4.09 3.00
C HIS A 283 -7.55 -4.18 1.51
N SER A 284 -8.26 -5.00 0.72
CA SER A 284 -7.90 -5.24 -0.69
C SER A 284 -8.30 -4.11 -1.64
N MET A 285 -9.36 -3.37 -1.32
CA MET A 285 -9.88 -2.33 -2.22
C MET A 285 -9.77 -0.95 -1.58
N PRO A 286 -9.31 0.07 -2.33
CA PRO A 286 -9.25 1.43 -1.82
C PRO A 286 -10.65 1.97 -1.51
N CYS A 287 -10.69 3.10 -0.81
CA CYS A 287 -11.91 3.87 -0.62
C CYS A 287 -11.82 5.20 -1.37
N GLY A 288 -12.77 5.45 -2.28
CA GLY A 288 -12.70 6.56 -3.23
C GLY A 288 -14.05 6.85 -3.88
N LYS A 289 -14.06 7.81 -4.82
CA LYS A 289 -15.30 8.38 -5.40
C LYS A 289 -16.22 7.38 -6.11
N SER A 290 -15.73 6.17 -6.42
CA SER A 290 -16.40 5.18 -7.28
C SER A 290 -16.80 3.88 -6.56
N THR A 291 -16.61 3.77 -5.23
CA THR A 291 -16.98 2.59 -4.43
C THR A 291 -18.14 2.88 -3.48
N MET A 292 -19.10 1.95 -3.36
CA MET A 292 -20.25 2.03 -2.42
C MET A 292 -19.89 1.63 -0.97
N MET A 293 -18.61 1.62 -0.62
CA MET A 293 -18.16 1.22 0.72
C MET A 293 -18.00 2.46 1.60
N VAL A 294 -18.31 2.33 2.90
CA VAL A 294 -18.12 3.41 3.87
C VAL A 294 -16.62 3.69 4.00
N CYS A 295 -16.20 4.91 3.63
CA CYS A 295 -14.82 5.35 3.77
C CYS A 295 -14.58 5.93 5.16
N GLY A 296 -13.47 5.51 5.77
CA GLY A 296 -12.84 6.26 6.85
C GLY A 296 -11.87 7.30 6.27
N TYR A 297 -11.71 8.42 6.97
CA TYR A 297 -10.80 9.53 6.63
C TYR A 297 -10.05 10.02 7.87
#